data_AF-A0A660XKV7-F1
#
_entry.id   AF-A0A660XKV7-F1
#
_cell.length_a   1.000
_cell.length_b   1.000
_cell.length_c   1.000
_cell.angle_alpha   90.00
_cell.angle_beta   90.00
_cell.angle_gamma   90.00
#
_symmetry.space_group_name_H-M   'P 1'
#
loop_
_entity.id
_entity.type
_entity.pdbx_description
1 polymer ?
#
loop_
_entity_poly.entity_id
_entity_poly.type
_entity_poly.pdbx_seq_one_letter_code
_entity_poly.pdbx_strand_id
1 'polypeptide(L)'
;MSQEKWIFGATAIGFAGFGIALLIFPNLIGLVGVKELAPSGMVEIRAFYGGLELGIALFFLLALNRPKWMKPALVLQVCLLGGVAIGRIFGLVVIHWQAKPIIYLILAAELILAILGAITLFSNNKAKKKNEFGIDKTNLK
;
A
#
# COMPACT_ATOMS: atom_id res chain seq x y z
N MET A 1 -10.71 18.38 4.05
CA MET A 1 -10.54 16.91 4.16
C MET A 1 -9.10 16.64 4.56
N SER A 2 -8.82 15.89 5.65
CA SER A 2 -7.43 15.71 6.13
C SER A 2 -6.58 14.93 5.11
N GLN A 3 -5.29 15.26 5.00
CA GLN A 3 -4.33 14.67 4.06
C GLN A 3 -4.32 13.13 4.10
N GLU A 4 -4.53 12.54 5.28
CA GLU A 4 -4.67 11.10 5.51
C GLU A 4 -5.77 10.46 4.63
N LYS A 5 -6.94 11.11 4.54
CA LYS A 5 -8.09 10.55 3.83
C LYS A 5 -7.84 10.41 2.33
N TRP A 6 -7.08 11.33 1.74
CA TRP A 6 -6.70 11.25 0.33
C TRP A 6 -5.74 10.10 0.06
N ILE A 7 -4.73 9.91 0.93
CA ILE A 7 -3.78 8.81 0.81
C ILE A 7 -4.53 7.47 0.90
N PHE A 8 -5.40 7.31 1.89
CA PHE A 8 -6.18 6.08 2.05
C PHE A 8 -7.19 5.83 0.94
N GLY A 9 -7.87 6.87 0.47
CA GLY A 9 -8.77 6.76 -0.67
C GLY A 9 -8.04 6.30 -1.92
N ALA A 10 -6.89 6.91 -2.22
CA ALA A 10 -6.06 6.53 -3.36
C ALA A 10 -5.51 5.10 -3.23
N THR A 11 -4.96 4.74 -2.07
CA THR A 11 -4.48 3.38 -1.79
C THR A 11 -5.61 2.36 -1.92
N ALA A 12 -6.77 2.61 -1.30
CA ALA A 12 -7.91 1.70 -1.38
C ALA A 12 -8.40 1.50 -2.82
N ILE A 13 -8.47 2.56 -3.62
CA ILE A 13 -8.84 2.47 -5.05
C ILE A 13 -7.82 1.66 -5.84
N GLY A 14 -6.51 1.87 -5.59
CA GLY A 14 -5.45 1.10 -6.23
C GLY A 14 -5.55 -0.40 -5.94
N PHE A 15 -5.63 -0.76 -4.65
CA PHE A 15 -5.79 -2.15 -4.20
C PHE A 15 -7.11 -2.76 -4.72
N ALA A 16 -8.22 -2.02 -4.71
CA ALA A 16 -9.50 -2.51 -5.21
C ALA A 16 -9.48 -2.73 -6.73
N GLY A 17 -8.96 -1.78 -7.50
CA GLY A 17 -8.88 -1.88 -8.96
C GLY A 17 -8.00 -3.04 -9.40
N PHE A 18 -6.81 -3.16 -8.80
CA PHE A 18 -5.90 -4.27 -9.06
C PHE A 18 -6.49 -5.61 -8.62
N GLY A 19 -7.07 -5.67 -7.41
CA GLY A 19 -7.74 -6.85 -6.87
C GLY A 19 -8.90 -7.33 -7.74
N ILE A 20 -9.81 -6.43 -8.15
CA ILE A 20 -10.93 -6.78 -9.04
C ILE A 20 -10.40 -7.29 -10.38
N ALA A 21 -9.40 -6.62 -10.95
CA ALA A 21 -8.84 -7.00 -12.24
C ALA A 21 -8.29 -8.43 -12.23
N LEU A 22 -7.48 -8.79 -11.23
CA LEU A 22 -6.89 -10.14 -11.14
C LEU A 22 -7.84 -11.19 -10.55
N LEU A 23 -8.85 -10.78 -9.78
CA LEU A 23 -9.93 -11.66 -9.37
C LEU A 23 -10.75 -12.13 -10.57
N ILE A 24 -11.05 -11.26 -11.53
CA ILE A 24 -11.87 -11.60 -12.71
C ILE A 24 -10.99 -12.19 -13.83
N PHE A 25 -9.87 -11.54 -14.12
CA PHE A 25 -8.96 -11.82 -15.23
C PHE A 25 -7.54 -12.15 -14.71
N PRO A 26 -7.30 -13.33 -14.11
CA PRO A 26 -6.01 -13.68 -13.50
C PRO A 26 -4.85 -13.67 -14.49
N ASN A 27 -5.11 -13.86 -15.78
CA ASN A 27 -4.08 -13.84 -16.84
C ASN A 27 -3.42 -12.46 -17.02
N LEU A 28 -4.00 -11.38 -16.50
CA LEU A 28 -3.38 -10.04 -16.55
C LEU A 28 -2.04 -9.98 -15.79
N ILE A 29 -1.77 -10.94 -14.89
CA ILE A 29 -0.46 -11.09 -14.25
C ILE A 29 0.67 -11.37 -15.29
N GLY A 30 0.33 -11.78 -16.51
CA GLY A 30 1.28 -11.87 -17.63
C GLY A 30 1.94 -10.55 -18.01
N LEU A 31 1.31 -9.40 -17.68
CA LEU A 31 1.90 -8.07 -17.90
C LEU A 31 3.23 -7.94 -17.14
N VAL A 32 3.31 -8.47 -15.92
CA VAL A 32 4.54 -8.48 -15.11
C VAL A 32 5.49 -9.63 -15.44
N GLY A 33 5.15 -10.48 -16.41
CA GLY A 33 6.02 -11.53 -16.93
C GLY A 33 5.70 -12.95 -16.46
N VAL A 34 4.66 -13.14 -15.64
CA VAL A 34 4.21 -14.46 -15.21
C VAL A 34 3.44 -15.12 -16.36
N LYS A 35 4.04 -16.12 -17.02
CA LYS A 35 3.44 -16.85 -18.14
C LYS A 35 3.11 -18.29 -17.75
N GLU A 36 2.32 -18.97 -18.58
CA GLU A 36 2.03 -20.41 -18.47
C GLU A 36 1.43 -20.83 -17.11
N LEU A 37 0.37 -20.14 -16.67
CA LEU A 37 -0.33 -20.51 -15.44
C LEU A 37 -1.18 -21.77 -15.65
N ALA A 38 -0.87 -22.82 -14.91
CA ALA A 38 -1.79 -23.96 -14.74
C ALA A 38 -3.13 -23.49 -14.10
N PRO A 39 -4.23 -24.23 -14.28
CA PRO A 39 -5.52 -23.88 -13.67
C PRO A 39 -5.45 -23.65 -12.16
N SER A 40 -4.66 -24.45 -11.42
CA SER A 40 -4.41 -24.25 -9.99
C SER A 40 -3.66 -22.94 -9.70
N GLY A 41 -2.70 -22.56 -10.53
CA GLY A 41 -2.01 -21.28 -10.43
C GLY A 41 -2.96 -20.08 -10.61
N MET A 42 -3.98 -20.20 -11.49
CA MET A 42 -5.00 -19.15 -11.62
C MET A 42 -5.84 -18.99 -10.34
N VAL A 43 -6.09 -20.08 -9.60
CA VAL A 43 -6.78 -20.01 -8.30
C VAL A 43 -5.93 -19.23 -7.29
N GLU A 44 -4.63 -19.49 -7.23
CA GLU A 44 -3.71 -18.74 -6.36
C GLU A 44 -3.66 -17.25 -6.70
N ILE A 45 -3.62 -16.90 -8.00
CA ILE A 45 -3.68 -15.50 -8.43
C ILE A 45 -4.98 -14.84 -7.98
N ARG A 46 -6.13 -15.50 -8.14
CA ARG A 46 -7.42 -14.97 -7.68
C ARG A 46 -7.47 -14.81 -6.16
N ALA A 47 -6.88 -15.73 -5.40
CA ALA A 47 -6.86 -15.66 -3.94
C ALA A 47 -5.96 -14.53 -3.42
N PHE A 48 -4.69 -14.49 -3.84
CA PHE A 48 -3.70 -13.56 -3.29
C PHE A 48 -3.68 -12.20 -3.98
N TYR A 49 -3.77 -12.16 -5.30
CA TYR A 49 -3.75 -10.90 -6.04
C TYR A 49 -5.16 -10.36 -6.33
N GLY A 50 -6.20 -11.13 -6.02
CA GLY A 50 -7.60 -10.71 -6.09
C GLY A 50 -8.21 -10.52 -4.71
N GLY A 51 -8.52 -11.62 -4.03
CA GLY A 51 -9.24 -11.64 -2.76
C GLY A 51 -8.53 -10.92 -1.62
N LEU A 52 -7.23 -11.17 -1.41
CA LEU A 52 -6.44 -10.51 -0.37
C LEU A 52 -6.33 -8.99 -0.63
N GLU A 53 -6.02 -8.59 -1.87
CA GLU A 53 -5.96 -7.18 -2.29
C GLU A 53 -7.30 -6.46 -2.03
N LEU A 54 -8.43 -7.12 -2.31
CA LEU A 54 -9.76 -6.59 -2.01
C LEU A 54 -10.05 -6.51 -0.50
N GLY A 55 -9.62 -7.49 0.28
CA GLY A 55 -9.73 -7.45 1.74
C GLY A 55 -8.96 -6.28 2.34
N ILE A 56 -7.75 -6.00 1.84
CA ILE A 56 -6.93 -4.85 2.23
C ILE A 56 -7.62 -3.54 1.82
N ALA A 57 -8.13 -3.44 0.59
CA ALA A 57 -8.88 -2.28 0.13
C ALA A 57 -10.09 -1.98 1.03
N LEU A 58 -10.88 -3.02 1.36
CA LEU A 58 -12.03 -2.90 2.25
C LEU A 58 -11.60 -2.41 3.65
N PHE A 59 -10.50 -2.93 4.19
CA PHE A 59 -9.97 -2.46 5.47
C PHE A 59 -9.63 -0.97 5.44
N PHE A 60 -8.96 -0.49 4.39
CA PHE A 60 -8.67 0.95 4.23
C PHE A 60 -9.95 1.80 4.11
N LEU A 61 -10.95 1.34 3.35
CA LEU A 61 -12.25 2.02 3.24
C LEU A 61 -12.96 2.10 4.59
N LEU A 62 -12.94 1.03 5.39
CA LEU A 62 -13.52 1.01 6.74
C LEU A 62 -12.77 1.94 7.70
N ALA A 63 -11.45 2.06 7.55
CA ALA A 63 -10.63 2.93 8.39
C ALA A 63 -10.89 4.43 8.14
N LEU A 64 -11.28 4.84 6.93
CA LEU A 64 -11.60 6.24 6.58
C LEU A 64 -12.66 6.88 7.48
N ASN A 65 -13.61 6.06 7.95
CA ASN A 65 -14.73 6.50 8.80
C ASN A 65 -14.51 6.22 10.29
N ARG A 66 -13.37 5.61 10.67
CA ARG A 66 -13.07 5.22 12.04
C ARG A 66 -11.72 5.80 12.48
N PRO A 67 -11.69 6.96 13.16
CA PRO A 67 -10.44 7.62 13.57
C PRO A 67 -9.49 6.71 14.38
N LYS A 68 -10.03 5.81 15.21
CA LYS A 68 -9.24 4.82 15.98
C LYS A 68 -8.49 3.82 15.10
N TRP A 69 -8.95 3.58 13.88
CA TRP A 69 -8.37 2.62 12.93
C TRP A 69 -7.33 3.27 12.01
N MET A 70 -7.23 4.61 12.03
CA MET A 70 -6.32 5.36 11.16
C MET A 70 -4.85 4.98 11.38
N LYS A 71 -4.42 4.90 12.65
CA LYS A 71 -3.04 4.51 12.98
C LYS A 71 -2.73 3.06 12.58
N PRO A 72 -3.56 2.06 12.92
CA PRO A 72 -3.41 0.70 12.40
C PRO A 72 -3.35 0.63 10.87
N ALA A 73 -4.19 1.40 10.17
CA ALA A 73 -4.18 1.47 8.71
C ALA A 73 -2.88 2.03 8.16
N LEU A 74 -2.34 3.11 8.74
CA LEU A 74 -1.04 3.65 8.33
C LEU A 74 0.09 2.64 8.53
N VAL A 75 0.10 1.93 9.67
CA VAL A 75 1.09 0.88 9.95
C VAL A 75 0.97 -0.24 8.91
N LEU A 76 -0.24 -0.72 8.65
CA LEU A 76 -0.48 -1.78 7.67
C LEU A 76 -0.02 -1.36 6.26
N GLN A 77 -0.34 -0.14 5.82
CA GLN A 77 0.10 0.39 4.53
C GLN A 77 1.62 0.39 4.40
N VAL A 78 2.33 0.88 5.42
CA VAL A 78 3.80 0.95 5.43
C VAL A 78 4.40 -0.45 5.42
N CYS A 79 3.89 -1.37 6.25
CA CYS A 79 4.40 -2.73 6.32
C CYS A 79 4.15 -3.51 5.03
N LEU A 80 2.95 -3.43 4.44
CA LEU A 80 2.61 -4.11 3.20
C LEU A 80 3.44 -3.59 2.03
N LEU A 81 3.35 -2.29 1.73
CA LEU A 81 4.03 -1.72 0.57
C LEU A 81 5.55 -1.69 0.74
N GLY A 82 6.03 -1.43 1.96
CA GLY A 82 7.46 -1.52 2.28
C GLY A 82 7.99 -2.95 2.15
N GLY A 83 7.25 -3.94 2.64
CA GLY A 83 7.62 -5.35 2.51
C GLY A 83 7.65 -5.82 1.06
N VAL A 84 6.63 -5.46 0.27
CA VAL A 84 6.58 -5.76 -1.17
C VAL A 84 7.73 -5.07 -1.90
N ALA A 85 8.01 -3.79 -1.63
CA ALA A 85 9.12 -3.07 -2.25
C ALA A 85 10.48 -3.70 -1.92
N ILE A 86 10.70 -4.13 -0.67
CA ILE A 86 11.92 -4.84 -0.27
C ILE A 86 12.05 -6.16 -1.04
N GLY A 87 10.98 -6.96 -1.09
CA GLY A 87 10.97 -8.22 -1.85
C GLY A 87 11.24 -8.00 -3.35
N ARG A 88 10.67 -6.93 -3.92
CA ARG A 88 10.87 -6.56 -5.32
C ARG A 88 12.29 -6.09 -5.61
N ILE A 89 12.88 -5.28 -4.74
CA ILE A 89 14.29 -4.87 -4.85
C ILE A 89 15.22 -6.08 -4.76
N PHE A 90 14.98 -6.96 -3.78
CA PHE A 90 15.74 -8.21 -3.66
C PHE A 90 15.64 -9.05 -4.95
N GLY A 91 14.43 -9.27 -5.46
CA GLY A 91 14.21 -9.99 -6.72
C GLY A 91 14.93 -9.35 -7.90
N LEU A 92 14.88 -8.02 -8.03
CA LEU A 92 15.59 -7.28 -9.07
C LEU A 92 17.11 -7.45 -8.96
N VAL A 93 17.68 -7.40 -7.75
CA VAL A 93 19.12 -7.62 -7.53
C VAL A 93 19.52 -9.03 -7.95
N VAL A 94 18.74 -10.06 -7.59
CA VAL A 94 19.00 -11.46 -7.96
C VAL A 94 19.04 -11.68 -9.47
N ILE A 95 18.20 -10.97 -10.23
CA ILE A 95 18.17 -11.05 -11.71
C ILE A 95 19.02 -9.96 -12.39
N HIS A 96 19.95 -9.32 -11.65
CA HIS A 96 20.84 -8.27 -12.16
C HIS A 96 20.10 -7.11 -12.86
N TRP A 97 18.96 -6.71 -12.31
CA TRP A 97 18.13 -5.62 -12.83
C TRP A 97 17.63 -5.86 -14.27
N GLN A 98 17.43 -7.11 -14.67
CA GLN A 98 16.89 -7.46 -15.99
C GLN A 98 15.38 -7.69 -15.92
N ALA A 99 14.62 -6.66 -15.59
CA ALA A 99 13.16 -6.71 -15.51
C ALA A 99 12.47 -5.89 -16.60
N LYS A 100 11.18 -6.18 -16.84
CA LYS A 100 10.34 -5.35 -17.69
C LYS A 100 10.19 -3.93 -17.10
N PRO A 101 10.09 -2.87 -17.92
CA PRO A 101 9.88 -1.49 -17.45
C PRO A 101 8.72 -1.33 -16.45
N ILE A 102 7.63 -2.08 -16.64
CA ILE A 102 6.46 -2.06 -15.75
C ILE A 102 6.81 -2.39 -14.28
N ILE A 103 7.81 -3.25 -14.03
CA ILE A 103 8.23 -3.62 -12.67
C ILE A 103 8.82 -2.41 -11.94
N TYR A 104 9.56 -1.55 -12.63
CA TYR A 104 10.14 -0.34 -12.03
C TYR A 104 9.07 0.71 -11.74
N LEU A 105 8.04 0.82 -12.60
CA LEU A 105 6.91 1.71 -12.36
C LEU A 105 6.10 1.26 -11.13
N ILE A 106 5.86 -0.05 -11.00
CA ILE A 106 5.19 -0.63 -9.83
C ILE A 106 6.05 -0.39 -8.57
N LEU A 107 7.36 -0.65 -8.64
CA LEU A 107 8.28 -0.40 -7.52
C LEU A 107 8.25 1.07 -7.08
N ALA A 108 8.27 2.01 -8.02
CA ALA A 108 8.19 3.43 -7.71
C ALA A 108 6.88 3.77 -6.99
N ALA A 109 5.74 3.24 -7.45
CA ALA A 109 4.45 3.44 -6.81
C ALA A 109 4.42 2.87 -5.38
N GLU A 110 4.95 1.65 -5.18
CA GLU A 110 5.07 1.00 -3.87
C GLU A 110 5.89 1.85 -2.90
N LEU A 111 7.06 2.33 -3.33
CA LEU A 111 7.94 3.16 -2.51
C LEU A 111 7.30 4.51 -2.18
N ILE A 112 6.69 5.19 -3.15
CA ILE A 112 6.02 6.49 -2.93
C ILE A 112 4.91 6.34 -1.88
N LEU A 113 4.03 5.35 -2.05
CA LEU A 113 2.91 5.15 -1.12
C LEU A 113 3.37 4.67 0.26
N ALA A 114 4.43 3.86 0.35
CA ALA A 114 5.03 3.47 1.62
C ALA A 114 5.64 4.67 2.36
N ILE A 115 6.40 5.52 1.66
CA ILE A 115 7.04 6.72 2.21
C ILE A 115 5.97 7.73 2.67
N LEU A 116 4.95 7.99 1.85
CA LEU A 116 3.84 8.87 2.22
C LEU A 116 3.09 8.35 3.46
N GLY A 117 2.87 7.03 3.55
CA GLY A 117 2.29 6.39 4.73
C GLY A 117 3.16 6.60 5.98
N ALA A 118 4.47 6.39 5.86
CA ALA A 118 5.42 6.58 6.95
C ALA A 118 5.48 8.04 7.42
N ILE A 119 5.61 8.99 6.49
CA ILE A 119 5.61 10.44 6.79
C ILE A 119 4.34 10.80 7.56
N THR A 120 3.17 10.32 7.11
CA THR A 120 1.88 10.60 7.76
C THR A 120 1.82 10.00 9.17
N LEU A 121 2.28 8.74 9.32
CA LEU A 121 2.32 8.05 10.61
C LEU A 121 3.20 8.78 11.64
N PHE A 122 4.39 9.23 11.23
CA PHE A 122 5.32 9.91 12.13
C PHE A 122 4.92 11.37 12.39
N SER A 123 4.33 12.06 11.42
CA SER A 123 3.82 13.43 11.59
C SER A 123 2.67 13.49 12.58
N ASN A 124 1.75 12.52 12.53
CA ASN A 124 0.61 12.44 13.45
C ASN A 124 1.03 12.11 14.88
N ASN A 125 2.04 11.26 15.06
CA ASN A 125 2.59 10.98 16.39
C ASN A 125 3.26 12.22 17.01
N LYS A 126 3.98 13.03 16.22
CA LYS A 126 4.59 14.29 16.70
C LYS A 126 3.54 15.31 17.12
N ALA A 127 2.47 15.48 16.33
CA ALA A 127 1.38 16.41 16.65
C ALA A 127 0.66 16.01 17.96
N LYS A 128 0.38 14.71 18.14
CA LYS A 128 -0.24 14.20 19.37
C LYS A 128 0.66 14.38 20.59
N LYS A 129 1.96 14.05 20.47
CA LYS A 129 2.94 14.23 21.55
C LYS A 129 3.11 15.71 21.94
N LYS A 130 3.08 16.63 20.98
CA LYS A 130 3.17 18.07 21.26
C LYS A 130 1.96 18.61 22.05
N ASN A 131 0.77 18.07 21.80
CA ASN A 131 -0.43 18.42 22.55
C ASN A 131 -0.44 17.81 23.97
N GLU A 132 0.12 16.60 24.14
CA GLU A 132 0.25 15.95 25.45
C GLU A 132 1.32 16.63 26.34
N PHE A 133 2.35 17.25 25.77
CA PHE A 133 3.40 17.97 26.49
C PHE A 133 3.20 19.49 26.58
N GLY A 134 2.02 20.01 26.20
CA GLY A 134 1.60 21.37 26.56
C GLY A 134 2.54 22.52 26.18
N ILE A 135 3.25 22.45 25.03
CA ILE A 135 3.97 23.64 24.55
C ILE A 135 2.96 24.59 23.90
N ASP A 136 2.31 25.37 24.78
CA ASP A 136 1.49 26.51 24.44
C ASP A 136 2.37 27.59 23.80
N LYS A 137 2.13 27.89 22.51
CA LYS A 137 2.84 28.93 21.76
C LYS A 137 2.31 30.34 22.04
N THR A 138 1.37 30.49 22.97
CA THR A 138 0.70 31.78 23.25
C THR A 138 1.51 32.70 24.19
N ASN A 139 2.61 32.22 24.78
CA ASN A 139 3.47 33.00 25.69
C ASN A 139 4.79 33.51 25.07
N LEU A 140 4.87 33.63 23.74
CA LEU A 140 5.98 34.29 23.04
C LEU A 140 5.46 35.50 22.26
N LYS A 141 4.96 36.50 22.98
CA LYS A 141 4.86 37.89 22.52
C LYS A 141 5.12 38.82 23.68
#